data_AF-A0A7K3ZNJ3-F1
#
_entry.id   AF-A0A7K3ZNJ3-F1
#
_cell.length_a   1.000
_cell.length_b   1.000
_cell.length_c   1.000
_cell.angle_alpha   90.00
_cell.angle_beta   90.00
_cell.angle_gamma   90.00
#
_symmetry.space_group_name_H-M   'P 1'
#
loop_
_entity.id
_entity.type
_entity.pdbx_description
1 polymer ?
#
loop_
_entity_poly.entity_id
_entity_poly.type
_entity_poly.pdbx_seq_one_letter_code
_entity_poly.pdbx_strand_id
1 'polypeptide(L)' 'MVKEKGEEYKCDECGLVVVVQNACECDDNCEITCCQEPMKKTSSGKTEQKK' A
#
# COMPACT_ATOMS: atom_id res chain seq x y z
N MET A 1 -4.27 -9.65 -0.41
CA MET A 1 -2.86 -9.73 -0.87
C MET A 1 -2.02 -9.10 0.22
N VAL A 2 -1.00 -9.79 0.70
CA VAL A 2 -0.09 -9.25 1.74
C VAL A 2 0.71 -8.09 1.12
N LYS A 3 0.84 -6.98 1.85
CA LYS A 3 1.62 -5.84 1.37
C LYS A 3 3.11 -6.19 1.36
N GLU A 4 3.82 -5.82 0.30
CA GLU A 4 5.23 -6.15 0.13
C GLU A 4 6.14 -5.02 0.63
N LYS A 5 7.33 -5.38 1.13
CA LYS A 5 8.34 -4.39 1.51
C LYS A 5 8.73 -3.54 0.30
N GLY A 6 8.73 -2.22 0.49
CA GLY A 6 9.06 -1.24 -0.55
C GLY A 6 7.85 -0.77 -1.35
N GLU A 7 6.66 -1.33 -1.13
CA GLU A 7 5.43 -0.76 -1.69
C GLU A 7 5.17 0.61 -1.08
N GLU A 8 4.83 1.56 -1.95
CA GLU A 8 4.48 2.91 -1.56
C GLU A 8 2.97 3.12 -1.72
N TYR A 9 2.38 3.80 -0.74
CA TYR A 9 0.96 4.13 -0.71
C TYR A 9 0.79 5.62 -0.49
N LYS A 10 -0.15 6.23 -1.23
CA LYS A 10 -0.46 7.65 -1.14
C LYS A 10 -1.93 7.85 -0.74
N CYS A 11 -2.15 8.79 0.16
CA CYS A 11 -3.46 9.36 0.46
C CYS A 11 -3.70 10.53 -0.51
N ASP A 12 -4.80 10.48 -1.27
CA ASP A 12 -5.15 11.55 -2.22
C ASP A 12 -5.74 12.79 -1.51
N GLU A 13 -6.34 12.63 -0.33
CA GLU A 13 -6.96 13.72 0.43
C GLU A 13 -5.91 14.65 1.06
N CYS A 14 -4.94 14.10 1.79
CA CYS A 14 -3.94 14.88 2.53
C CYS A 14 -2.54 14.85 1.91
N GLY A 15 -2.31 14.00 0.90
CA GLY A 15 -1.00 13.87 0.25
C GLY A 15 0.03 13.05 1.02
N LEU A 16 -0.33 12.42 2.14
CA LEU A 16 0.56 11.54 2.91
C LEU A 16 1.04 10.37 2.06
N VAL A 17 2.36 10.11 2.07
CA VAL A 17 2.98 8.96 1.41
C VAL A 17 3.65 8.08 2.46
N VAL A 18 3.38 6.79 2.42
CA VAL A 18 3.99 5.79 3.32
C VAL A 18 4.62 4.67 2.49
N VAL A 19 5.73 4.13 2.99
CA VAL A 19 6.43 2.99 2.38
C VAL A 19 6.42 1.82 3.35
N VAL A 20 6.06 0.63 2.87
CA VAL A 20 6.06 -0.58 3.68
C VAL A 20 7.50 -0.98 3.99
N GLN A 21 7.92 -0.84 5.24
CA GLN A 21 9.25 -1.28 5.69
C GLN A 21 9.28 -2.77 6.04
N ASN A 22 8.21 -3.26 6.67
CA ASN A 22 8.01 -4.66 7.04
C ASN A 22 6.55 -5.01 6.76
N ALA A 23 6.33 -6.10 6.02
CA ALA A 23 5.01 -6.65 5.77
C ALA A 23 4.43 -7.25 7.06
N CYS A 24 3.12 -7.16 7.26
CA CYS A 24 2.44 -7.95 8.28
C CYS A 24 2.29 -9.40 7.80
N GLU A 25 2.33 -10.37 8.72
CA GLU A 25 2.13 -11.80 8.43
C GLU A 25 0.65 -12.21 8.52
N CYS A 26 -0.27 -11.25 8.51
CA CYS A 26 -1.70 -11.53 8.53
C CYS A 26 -2.12 -12.21 7.22
N ASP A 27 -2.88 -13.30 7.32
CA ASP A 27 -3.41 -14.04 6.16
C ASP A 27 -4.50 -13.27 5.38
N ASP A 28 -5.00 -12.17 5.96
CA ASP A 28 -6.08 -11.34 5.40
C ASP A 28 -5.56 -10.14 4.57
N ASN A 29 -6.48 -9.54 3.81
CA ASN A 29 -6.21 -8.34 3.03
C ASN A 29 -6.06 -7.13 3.97
N CYS A 30 -4.85 -6.86 4.46
CA CYS A 30 -4.55 -5.68 5.28
C CYS A 30 -4.47 -4.42 4.40
N GLU A 31 -5.54 -3.62 4.38
CA GLU A 31 -5.56 -2.30 3.75
C GLU A 31 -4.95 -1.23 4.68
N ILE A 32 -4.31 -0.20 4.11
CA ILE A 32 -3.84 0.95 4.89
C ILE A 32 -4.87 2.07 4.69
N THR A 33 -5.43 2.58 5.78
CA THR A 33 -6.43 3.65 5.75
C THR A 33 -5.81 4.96 6.24
N CYS A 34 -6.07 6.05 5.51
CA CYS A 34 -5.73 7.42 5.90
C CYS A 34 -6.90 8.32 5.52
N CYS A 35 -7.24 9.30 6.35
CA CYS A 35 -8.42 10.16 6.12
C CYS A 35 -9.73 9.37 5.96
N GLN A 36 -9.89 8.26 6.69
CA GLN A 36 -11.05 7.35 6.63
C GLN A 36 -11.24 6.63 5.30
N GLU A 37 -10.30 6.75 4.36
CA GLU A 37 -10.33 6.07 3.06
C GLU A 37 -9.10 5.15 2.88
N PRO A 38 -9.25 4.04 2.13
CA PRO A 38 -8.13 3.18 1.80
C PRO A 38 -7.13 3.92 0.89
N MET A 39 -5.86 3.88 1.26
CA MET A 39 -4.78 4.51 0.48
C MET A 39 -4.51 3.72 -0.81
N LYS A 40 -4.12 4.43 -1.87
CA LYS A 40 -3.79 3.82 -3.17
C LYS A 40 -2.31 3.49 -3.28
N LYS A 41 -1.99 2.31 -3.81
CA LYS A 41 -0.61 1.93 -4.14
C LYS A 41 -0.08 2.84 -5.26
N THR A 42 1.07 3.46 -5.07
CA THR A 42 1.74 4.24 -6.12
C THR A 42 2.64 3.31 -6.92
N SER A 43 2.69 3.50 -8.24
CA SER A 43 3.37 2.62 -9.20
C SER A 43 4.90 2.75 -9.22
N SER A 44 5.50 3.31 -8.18
CA SER A 44 6.95 3.55 -8.10
C SER A 44 7.77 2.29 -7.77
N GLY A 45 7.13 1.19 -7.37
CA GLY A 45 7.74 -0.14 -7.33
C GLY A 45 7.33 -0.97 -8.56
N LYS A 46 8.22 -1.13 -9.56
CA LYS A 46 8.07 -2.12 -10.64
C LYS A 46 7.86 -3.52 -10.00
N THR A 47 6.97 -4.44 -10.39
CA THR A 47 6.46 -4.85 -11.72
C THR A 47 5.19 -5.72 -11.53
N GLU A 48 4.29 -5.71 -12.54
CA GLU A 48 3.29 -6.75 -12.92
C GLU A 48 2.55 -7.58 -11.85
N GLN A 49 1.20 -7.50 -11.88
CA GLN A 49 0.35 -8.69 -11.92
C GLN A 49 -1.01 -8.34 -12.55
N LYS A 50 -1.02 -8.35 -13.89
CA LYS A 50 -2.21 -8.59 -14.70
C LYS A 50 -2.07 -10.01 -15.23
N LYS A 51 -2.81 -10.97 -14.67
CA LYS A 51 -3.23 -12.15 -15.42
C LYS A 51 -4.52 -12.72 -14.84
#